data_AF-A0A7S7UYZ6-F1
#
_entry.id   AF-A0A7S7UYZ6-F1
#
_cell.length_a   1.000
_cell.length_b   1.000
_cell.length_c   1.000
_cell.angle_alpha   90.00
_cell.angle_beta   90.00
_cell.angle_gamma   90.00
#
_symmetry.space_group_name_H-M   'P 1'
#
loop_
_entity.id
_entity.type
_entity.pdbx_description
1 polymer ?
#
loop_
_entity_poly.entity_id
_entity_poly.type
_entity_poly.pdbx_seq_one_letter_code
_entity_poly.pdbx_strand_id
1 'polypeptide(L)'
;MFTVEGLRATSEVWEQLECREKETLQDAERLTEQLLDRLISESLPDESVTQDHVNVLYRHWPLPMYNLDLHPIPVSLEELKAEQERLLWAEVGDPR
;
A
#
# COMPACT_ATOMS: atom_id res chain seq x y z
N MET A 1 -19.08 -5.65 9.89
CA MET A 1 -18.50 -5.27 11.20
C MET A 1 -17.21 -6.08 11.36
N PHE A 2 -16.10 -5.47 11.78
CA PHE A 2 -14.84 -6.22 11.92
C PHE A 2 -14.92 -7.20 13.09
N THR A 3 -14.85 -8.51 12.81
CA THR A 3 -14.79 -9.55 13.83
C THR A 3 -13.37 -9.69 14.38
N VAL A 4 -13.24 -10.25 15.58
CA VAL A 4 -11.93 -10.50 16.18
C VAL A 4 -11.12 -11.47 15.31
N GLU A 5 -11.76 -12.47 14.71
CA GLU A 5 -11.11 -13.39 13.78
C GLU A 5 -10.61 -12.66 12.52
N GLY A 6 -11.43 -11.79 11.92
CA GLY A 6 -11.04 -11.03 10.73
C GLY A 6 -9.89 -10.06 10.99
N LEU A 7 -9.86 -9.41 12.16
CA LEU A 7 -8.74 -8.55 12.56
C LEU A 7 -7.46 -9.34 12.78
N ARG A 8 -7.56 -10.54 13.38
CA ARG A 8 -6.40 -11.43 13.57
C ARG A 8 -5.84 -11.91 12.22
N ALA A 9 -6.69 -12.38 11.31
CA ALA A 9 -6.29 -12.80 9.98
C ALA A 9 -5.58 -11.67 9.22
N THR A 10 -6.11 -10.44 9.33
CA THR A 10 -5.49 -9.24 8.74
C THR A 10 -4.10 -8.98 9.31
N SER A 11 -3.97 -8.98 10.65
CA SER A 11 -2.69 -8.74 11.33
C SER A 11 -1.64 -9.78 10.94
N GLU A 12 -1.98 -11.07 10.97
CA GLU A 12 -1.05 -12.16 10.70
C GLU A 12 -0.62 -12.25 9.23
N VAL A 13 -1.47 -11.85 8.28
CA VAL A 13 -1.08 -11.78 6.85
C VAL A 13 -0.19 -10.58 6.61
N TRP A 14 -0.47 -9.43 7.22
CA TRP A 14 0.35 -8.23 7.02
C TRP A 14 1.69 -8.29 7.75
N GLU A 15 1.78 -9.03 8.85
CA GLU A 15 3.04 -9.28 9.55
C GLU A 15 4.03 -10.08 8.69
N GLN A 16 3.55 -10.82 7.66
CA GLN A 16 4.40 -11.52 6.69
C GLN A 16 5.09 -10.57 5.70
N LEU A 17 4.74 -9.28 5.71
CA LEU A 17 5.47 -8.28 4.93
C LEU A 17 6.83 -8.04 5.58
N GLU A 18 7.85 -8.72 5.06
CA GLU A 18 9.25 -8.31 5.23
C GLU A 18 9.60 -7.31 4.13
N CYS A 19 9.53 -6.02 4.45
CA CYS A 19 9.87 -4.94 3.53
C CYS A 19 11.38 -4.97 3.20
N ARG A 20 11.77 -5.59 2.08
CA ARG A 20 13.17 -5.66 1.65
C ARG A 20 13.45 -4.66 0.54
N GLU A 21 13.87 -3.44 0.91
CA GLU A 21 14.49 -2.35 0.12
C GLU A 21 13.79 -1.82 -1.16
N LYS A 22 12.98 -2.62 -1.88
CA LYS A 22 12.19 -2.22 -3.05
C LYS A 22 10.85 -2.93 -3.02
N GLU A 23 9.89 -2.31 -2.36
CA GLU A 23 8.51 -2.74 -2.46
C GLU A 23 7.89 -2.23 -3.75
N THR A 24 7.09 -3.08 -4.38
CA THR A 24 6.34 -2.73 -5.57
C THR A 24 4.86 -2.87 -5.29
N LEU A 25 4.03 -2.25 -6.13
CA LEU A 25 2.57 -2.44 -6.10
C LEU A 25 2.18 -3.93 -6.10
N GLN A 26 3.00 -4.79 -6.72
CA GLN A 26 2.78 -6.24 -6.82
C GLN A 26 2.84 -6.95 -5.45
N ASP A 27 3.62 -6.43 -4.49
CA ASP A 27 3.68 -7.00 -3.14
C ASP A 27 2.39 -6.73 -2.37
N ALA A 28 1.78 -5.56 -2.58
CA ALA A 28 0.48 -5.19 -2.02
C ALA A 28 -0.65 -6.09 -2.57
N GLU A 29 -0.64 -6.31 -3.88
CA GLU A 29 -1.62 -7.16 -4.56
C GLU A 29 -1.55 -8.61 -4.04
N ARG A 30 -0.33 -9.16 -3.94
CA ARG A 30 -0.10 -10.52 -3.41
C ARG A 30 -0.58 -10.67 -1.96
N LEU A 31 -0.32 -9.69 -1.09
CA LEU A 31 -0.79 -9.77 0.29
C LEU A 31 -2.31 -9.64 0.39
N THR A 32 -2.92 -8.82 -0.47
CA THR A 32 -4.37 -8.69 -0.57
C THR A 32 -4.99 -10.01 -1.01
N GLU A 33 -4.40 -10.71 -1.99
CA GLU A 33 -4.80 -12.07 -2.39
C GLU A 33 -4.76 -13.05 -1.22
N GLN A 34 -3.63 -13.12 -0.52
CA GLN A 34 -3.45 -14.03 0.61
C GLN A 34 -4.45 -13.77 1.75
N LEU A 35 -4.75 -12.49 2.01
CA LEU A 35 -5.77 -12.11 2.99
C LEU A 35 -7.16 -12.57 2.57
N LEU A 36 -7.54 -12.31 1.31
CA LEU A 36 -8.85 -12.69 0.78
C LEU A 36 -9.05 -14.20 0.80
N ASP A 37 -8.05 -14.97 0.33
CA ASP A 37 -8.08 -16.43 0.35
C ASP A 37 -8.28 -16.97 1.76
N ARG A 38 -7.56 -16.41 2.73
CA ARG A 38 -7.69 -16.80 4.14
C ARG A 38 -9.08 -16.49 4.68
N LEU A 39 -9.57 -15.25 4.51
CA LEU A 39 -10.89 -14.84 5.00
C LEU A 39 -12.00 -15.73 4.43
N ILE A 40 -11.94 -16.04 3.13
CA ILE A 40 -12.90 -16.92 2.46
C ILE A 40 -12.82 -18.34 3.01
N SER A 41 -11.60 -18.88 3.21
CA SER A 41 -11.41 -20.22 3.76
C SER A 41 -11.95 -20.37 5.19
N GLU A 42 -11.90 -19.29 5.97
CA GLU A 42 -12.41 -19.21 7.33
C GLU A 42 -13.91 -18.84 7.39
N SER A 43 -14.57 -18.68 6.23
CA SER A 43 -15.99 -18.30 6.12
C SER A 43 -16.34 -17.01 6.87
N LEU A 44 -15.40 -16.05 6.86
CA LEU A 44 -15.54 -14.76 7.54
C LEU A 44 -16.28 -13.67 6.75
N PRO A 45 -16.27 -13.63 5.41
CA PRO A 45 -17.09 -12.70 4.64
C PRO A 45 -18.58 -12.91 4.91
N ASP A 46 -19.31 -11.80 4.99
CA ASP A 46 -20.77 -11.82 5.06
C ASP A 46 -21.38 -12.27 3.72
N GLU A 47 -22.56 -12.88 3.73
CA GLU A 47 -23.24 -13.34 2.50
C GLU A 47 -23.56 -12.20 1.53
N SER A 48 -23.62 -10.96 2.00
CA SER A 48 -23.81 -9.76 1.18
C SER A 48 -22.55 -9.27 0.47
N VAL A 49 -21.38 -9.89 0.72
CA VAL A 49 -20.14 -9.53 0.05
C VAL A 49 -20.23 -9.84 -1.44
N THR A 50 -19.70 -8.92 -2.24
CA THR A 50 -19.73 -8.96 -3.70
C THR A 50 -18.33 -8.71 -4.26
N GLN A 51 -18.15 -8.99 -5.54
CA GLN A 51 -16.90 -8.71 -6.25
C GLN A 51 -16.50 -7.23 -6.18
N ASP A 52 -17.44 -6.29 -6.05
CA ASP A 52 -17.14 -4.87 -5.93
C ASP A 52 -16.38 -4.55 -4.64
N HIS A 53 -16.69 -5.25 -3.55
CA HIS A 53 -15.95 -5.11 -2.29
C HIS A 53 -14.50 -5.58 -2.44
N VAL A 54 -14.30 -6.69 -3.17
CA VAL A 54 -12.95 -7.19 -3.51
C VAL A 54 -12.20 -6.16 -4.36
N ASN A 55 -12.85 -5.62 -5.40
CA ASN A 55 -12.25 -4.61 -6.26
C ASN A 55 -11.85 -3.34 -5.49
N VAL A 56 -12.65 -2.92 -4.51
CA VAL A 56 -12.33 -1.80 -3.63
C VAL A 56 -11.09 -2.10 -2.80
N LEU A 57 -10.94 -3.32 -2.28
CA LEU A 57 -9.74 -3.72 -1.54
C LEU A 57 -8.49 -3.63 -2.42
N TYR A 58 -8.49 -4.22 -3.62
CA TYR A 58 -7.32 -4.12 -4.50
C TYR A 58 -6.94 -2.69 -4.91
N ARG A 59 -7.91 -1.78 -5.03
CA ARG A 59 -7.67 -0.41 -5.53
C ARG A 59 -7.36 0.61 -4.45
N HIS A 60 -7.95 0.43 -3.27
CA HIS A 60 -7.98 1.47 -2.24
C HIS A 60 -7.37 1.02 -0.92
N TRP A 61 -7.07 -0.26 -0.78
CA TRP A 61 -6.49 -0.73 0.45
C TRP A 61 -5.03 -0.29 0.55
N PRO A 62 -4.66 0.42 1.63
CA PRO A 62 -3.31 0.96 1.76
C PRO A 62 -2.30 -0.17 1.98
N LEU A 63 -1.09 0.05 1.48
CA LEU A 63 0.06 -0.78 1.81
C LEU A 63 0.28 -0.74 3.33
N PRO A 64 0.45 -1.89 4.01
CA PRO A 64 0.78 -1.90 5.42
C PRO A 64 2.14 -1.24 5.67
N MET A 65 2.12 -0.05 6.25
CA MET A 65 3.34 0.72 6.58
C MET A 65 3.96 0.33 7.93
N TYR A 66 3.32 -0.54 8.71
CA TYR A 66 3.68 -0.81 10.11
C TYR A 66 5.00 -1.57 10.27
N ASN A 67 5.46 -2.27 9.24
CA ASN A 67 6.73 -3.01 9.22
C ASN A 67 7.83 -2.28 8.45
N LEU A 68 7.58 -1.06 7.98
CA LEU A 68 8.57 -0.27 7.26
C LEU A 68 9.45 0.50 8.24
N ASP A 69 10.76 0.27 8.17
CA ASP A 69 11.74 1.15 8.81
C ASP A 69 11.93 2.40 7.94
N LEU A 70 11.13 3.43 8.22
CA LEU A 70 11.20 4.69 7.49
C LEU A 70 12.37 5.51 7.98
N HIS A 71 13.39 5.63 7.13
CA HIS A 71 14.48 6.56 7.37
C HIS A 71 14.23 7.90 6.68
N PRO A 72 14.52 9.03 7.34
CA PRO A 72 14.47 10.31 6.67
C PRO A 72 15.50 10.33 5.54
N ILE A 73 15.07 10.74 4.34
CA ILE A 73 16.01 11.09 3.28
C ILE A 73 16.57 12.46 3.64
N PRO A 74 17.86 12.59 3.99
CA PRO A 74 18.43 13.87 4.36
C PRO A 74 18.56 14.72 3.10
N VAL A 75 17.59 15.61 2.87
CA VAL A 75 17.61 16.59 1.79
C VAL A 75 17.68 18.00 2.37
N SER A 76 18.61 18.79 1.85
CA SER A 76 18.73 20.19 2.17
C SER A 76 17.62 21.02 1.51
N LEU A 77 17.36 22.21 2.06
CA LEU A 77 16.44 23.16 1.44
C LEU A 77 16.90 23.59 0.04
N GLU A 78 18.21 23.62 -0.19
CA GLU A 78 18.81 23.97 -1.48
C GLU A 78 18.51 22.91 -2.54
N GLU A 79 18.70 21.63 -2.21
CA GLU A 79 18.37 20.51 -3.11
C GLU A 79 16.87 20.47 -3.45
N LEU A 80 16.00 20.71 -2.46
CA LEU A 80 14.56 20.79 -2.70
C LEU A 80 14.18 21.93 -3.66
N LYS A 81 14.85 23.09 -3.55
CA LYS A 81 14.62 24.24 -4.46
C LYS A 81 15.11 23.96 -5.87
N ALA A 82 16.28 23.35 -6.01
CA ALA A 82 16.83 22.97 -7.31
C ALA A 82 15.93 21.94 -8.02
N GLU A 83 15.39 20.98 -7.27
CA GLU A 83 14.43 19.99 -7.78
C GLU A 83 13.11 20.64 -8.20
N GLN A 84 12.58 21.55 -7.38
CA GLN A 84 11.37 22.31 -7.71
C GLN A 84 11.55 23.13 -9.00
N GLU A 85 12.67 23.82 -9.16
CA GLU A 85 12.97 24.59 -10.36
C GLU A 85 13.11 23.70 -11.60
N ARG A 86 13.77 22.54 -11.47
CA ARG A 86 13.87 21.55 -12.55
C ARG A 86 12.49 21.06 -13.01
N LEU A 87 11.62 20.71 -12.07
CA LEU A 87 10.26 20.26 -12.36
C LEU A 87 9.42 21.37 -13.01
N LEU A 88 9.53 22.60 -12.52
CA LEU A 88 8.87 23.76 -13.10
C LEU A 88 9.27 23.93 -14.58
N TRP A 89 10.56 23.89 -14.89
CA TRP A 89 11.02 24.01 -16.28
C TRP A 89 10.60 22.84 -17.17
N ALA A 90 10.49 21.63 -16.61
CA ALA A 90 9.99 20.46 -17.33
C ALA A 90 8.50 20.59 -17.68
N GLU A 91 7.68 21.24 -16.82
CA GLU A 91 6.25 21.46 -17.07
C GLU A 91 5.98 22.65 -17.99
N VAL A 92 6.70 23.76 -17.82
CA VAL A 92 6.46 25.00 -18.58
C VAL A 92 7.13 24.96 -19.97
N GLY A 93 8.16 24.12 -20.15
CA GLY A 93 8.98 24.07 -21.37
C GLY A 93 9.97 25.23 -21.47
N ASP A 94 11.06 25.05 -22.23
CA ASP A 94 12.11 26.07 -22.41
C ASP A 94 11.54 27.30 -23.14
N PRO A 95 11.56 28.50 -22.53
CA PRO A 95 11.20 29.74 -23.23
C PRO A 95 12.41 30.20 -24.05
N ARG A 96 12.71 29.49 -25.13
CA ARG A 96 13.62 29.95 -26.19
C ARG A 96 12.89 30.08 -27.51
#